data_AF-A0A645GDT4-F1
#
_entry.id   AF-A0A645GDT4-F1
#
_cell.length_a   1.000
_cell.length_b   1.000
_cell.length_c   1.000
_cell.angle_alpha   90.00
_cell.angle_beta   90.00
_cell.angle_gamma   90.00
#
_symmetry.space_group_name_H-M   'P 1'
#
loop_
_entity.id
_entity.type
_entity.pdbx_description
1 polymer ?
#
loop_
_entity_poly.entity_id
_entity_poly.type
_entity_poly.pdbx_seq_one_letter_code
_entity_poly.pdbx_strand_id
1 'polypeptide(L)'
;MYLRITYGEQRYEDELRVMKSKWLSFAADSDDIARIDASLYEFSSENEYIMQVYMLSTLMLSDIEKQAGRDAFLQACKNYYERFAFSNAAPDDFIAAVSEAAGHNMTSAFEKWLKGGIPES
;
A
#
# COMPACT_ATOMS: atom_id res chain seq x y z
N MET A 1 8.46 2.94 -6.05
CA MET A 1 8.66 3.98 -7.09
C MET A 1 9.93 4.85 -6.93
N TYR A 2 10.07 5.71 -5.90
CA TYR A 2 11.26 6.60 -5.74
C TYR A 2 12.59 5.82 -5.69
N LEU A 3 12.68 4.82 -4.82
CA LEU A 3 13.88 3.99 -4.68
C LEU A 3 14.30 3.32 -5.98
N ARG A 4 13.32 2.87 -6.78
CA ARG A 4 13.55 2.24 -8.08
C ARG A 4 14.11 3.24 -9.10
N ILE A 5 13.58 4.46 -9.14
CA ILE A 5 14.02 5.51 -10.08
C ILE A 5 15.44 5.98 -9.72
N THR A 6 15.72 6.16 -8.42
CA THR A 6 16.99 6.73 -7.96
C THR A 6 18.11 5.69 -7.83
N TYR A 7 17.80 4.45 -7.43
CA TYR A 7 18.79 3.42 -7.08
C TYR A 7 18.64 2.11 -7.87
N GLY A 8 17.67 2.02 -8.78
CA GLY A 8 17.45 0.85 -9.64
C GLY A 8 16.55 -0.23 -9.05
N GLU A 9 16.16 -1.18 -9.91
CA GLU A 9 15.21 -2.26 -9.58
C GLU A 9 15.71 -3.16 -8.45
N GLN A 10 16.99 -3.56 -8.49
CA GLN A 10 17.55 -4.46 -7.50
C GLN A 10 17.46 -3.89 -6.08
N ARG A 11 17.85 -2.62 -5.91
CA ARG A 11 17.79 -1.94 -4.61
C ARG A 11 16.36 -1.84 -4.10
N TYR A 12 15.41 -1.57 -4.99
CA TYR A 12 14.00 -1.50 -4.66
C TYR A 12 13.47 -2.84 -4.14
N GLU A 13 13.71 -3.94 -4.86
CA GLU A 13 13.27 -5.27 -4.46
C GLU A 13 13.93 -5.75 -3.16
N ASP A 14 15.21 -5.41 -2.94
CA ASP A 14 15.90 -5.70 -1.69
C ASP A 14 15.28 -4.94 -0.50
N GLU A 15 14.89 -3.68 -0.69
CA GLU A 15 14.17 -2.91 0.33
C GLU A 15 12.78 -3.49 0.62
N LEU A 16 12.02 -3.89 -0.40
CA LEU A 16 10.74 -4.58 -0.17
C LEU A 16 10.93 -5.89 0.62
N ARG A 17 11.99 -6.64 0.35
CA ARG A 17 12.32 -7.86 1.10
C ARG A 17 12.63 -7.55 2.56
N VAL A 18 13.41 -6.51 2.83
CA VAL A 18 13.70 -6.05 4.20
C VAL A 18 12.42 -5.59 4.89
N MET A 19 11.57 -4.83 4.21
CA MET A 19 10.30 -4.36 4.76
C MET A 19 9.37 -5.51 5.12
N LYS A 20 9.23 -6.49 4.22
CA LYS A 20 8.46 -7.72 4.45
C LYS A 20 8.99 -8.49 5.65
N SER A 21 10.31 -8.68 5.75
CA SER A 21 10.93 -9.37 6.88
C SER A 21 10.64 -8.67 8.22
N LYS A 22 10.84 -7.35 8.28
CA LYS A 22 10.57 -6.55 9.47
C LYS A 22 9.11 -6.62 9.90
N TRP A 23 8.19 -6.49 8.94
CA TRP A 23 6.77 -6.57 9.22
C TRP A 23 6.37 -7.97 9.72
N LEU A 24 6.90 -9.05 9.13
CA LEU A 24 6.64 -10.41 9.59
C LEU A 24 7.15 -10.66 11.02
N SER A 25 8.34 -10.14 11.36
CA SER A 25 8.84 -10.21 12.74
C SER A 25 7.93 -9.45 13.71
N PHE A 26 7.52 -8.23 13.36
CA PHE A 26 6.57 -7.46 14.16
C PHE A 26 5.24 -8.20 14.36
N ALA A 27 4.69 -8.76 13.27
CA ALA A 27 3.41 -9.46 13.32
C ALA A 27 3.47 -10.75 14.14
N ALA A 28 4.60 -11.45 14.16
CA ALA A 28 4.79 -12.64 14.98
C ALA A 28 4.85 -12.34 16.49
N ASP A 29 5.25 -11.12 16.85
CA ASP A 29 5.36 -10.66 18.25
C ASP A 29 4.11 -9.90 18.74
N SER A 30 3.05 -9.82 17.92
CA SER A 30 1.84 -9.03 18.20
C SER A 30 0.60 -9.92 18.33
N ASP A 31 -0.21 -9.70 19.37
CA ASP A 31 -1.43 -10.48 19.62
C ASP A 31 -2.63 -10.02 18.76
N ASP A 32 -2.73 -8.72 18.51
CA ASP A 32 -3.72 -8.10 17.64
C ASP A 32 -3.03 -6.98 16.85
N ILE A 33 -3.44 -6.79 15.61
CA ILE A 33 -2.78 -5.89 14.67
C ILE A 33 -3.86 -5.03 14.00
N ALA A 34 -3.74 -3.72 14.17
CA ALA A 34 -4.63 -2.76 13.56
C ALA A 34 -4.61 -2.84 12.03
N ARG A 35 -5.76 -2.54 11.42
CA ARG A 35 -5.89 -2.43 9.97
C ARG A 35 -5.11 -1.23 9.43
N ILE A 36 -4.76 -1.28 8.14
CA ILE A 36 -4.08 -0.18 7.45
C ILE A 36 -4.92 1.10 7.47
N ASP A 37 -6.25 0.98 7.36
CA ASP A 37 -7.22 2.06 7.30
C ASP A 37 -7.80 2.45 8.67
N ALA A 38 -7.22 1.94 9.75
CA ALA A 38 -7.64 2.29 11.11
C ALA A 38 -7.37 3.78 11.40
N SER A 39 -8.19 4.36 12.28
CA SER A 39 -7.97 5.71 12.78
C SER A 39 -6.71 5.78 13.65
N LEU A 40 -6.12 6.96 13.75
CA LEU A 40 -4.86 7.15 14.51
C LEU A 40 -4.95 6.68 15.98
N TYR A 41 -6.14 6.72 16.58
CA TYR A 41 -6.36 6.34 17.97
C TYR A 41 -6.53 4.82 18.18
N GLU A 42 -6.64 4.05 17.10
CA GLU A 42 -6.79 2.59 17.17
C GLU A 42 -5.43 1.86 17.16
N PHE A 43 -4.34 2.55 16.85
CA PHE A 43 -2.99 1.99 16.98
C PHE A 43 -2.56 1.94 18.45
N SER A 44 -2.11 0.78 18.90
CA SER A 44 -1.63 0.53 20.27
C SER A 44 -0.28 1.21 20.57
N SER A 45 0.50 1.51 19.52
CA SER A 45 1.81 2.14 19.64
C SER A 45 2.23 2.87 18.37
N GLU A 46 3.20 3.78 18.50
CA GLU A 46 3.87 4.41 17.35
C GLU A 46 4.51 3.36 16.44
N ASN A 47 5.09 2.30 17.00
CA ASN A 47 5.71 1.23 16.21
C ASN A 47 4.67 0.49 15.36
N GLU A 48 3.49 0.18 15.91
CA GLU A 48 2.40 -0.44 15.14
C GLU A 48 1.93 0.48 14.00
N TYR A 49 1.76 1.78 14.27
CA TYR A 49 1.44 2.76 13.23
C TYR A 49 2.48 2.77 12.11
N ILE A 50 3.78 2.78 12.45
CA ILE A 50 4.86 2.72 11.45
C ILE A 50 4.79 1.41 10.65
N MET A 51 4.57 0.27 11.30
CA MET A 51 4.51 -1.03 10.64
C MET A 51 3.29 -1.15 9.71
N GLN A 52 2.14 -0.59 10.07
CA GLN A 52 0.94 -0.64 9.24
C GLN A 52 0.96 0.40 8.12
N VAL A 53 1.11 1.67 8.49
CA VAL A 53 0.90 2.80 7.57
C VAL A 53 2.10 3.03 6.66
N TYR A 54 3.32 2.77 7.12
CA TYR A 54 4.51 2.95 6.26
C TYR A 54 5.00 1.64 5.66
N MET A 55 5.15 0.59 6.46
CA MET A 55 5.77 -0.65 5.98
C MET A 55 4.78 -1.47 5.16
N LEU A 56 3.65 -1.88 5.74
CA LEU A 56 2.68 -2.74 5.07
C LEU A 56 2.03 -2.03 3.87
N SER A 57 1.68 -0.74 4.02
CA SER A 57 1.12 0.04 2.90
C SER A 57 2.09 0.19 1.73
N THR A 58 3.40 0.27 1.97
CA THR A 58 4.39 0.29 0.88
C THR A 58 4.43 -1.06 0.14
N LEU A 59 4.34 -2.17 0.87
CA LEU A 59 4.24 -3.51 0.28
C LEU A 59 2.95 -3.65 -0.54
N MET A 60 1.81 -3.18 0.01
CA MET A 60 0.52 -3.14 -0.68
C MET A 60 0.62 -2.35 -1.99
N LEU A 61 1.10 -1.10 -1.95
CA LEU A 61 1.19 -0.27 -3.15
C LEU A 61 2.12 -0.86 -4.21
N SER A 62 3.20 -1.54 -3.80
CA SER A 62 4.07 -2.28 -4.72
C SER A 62 3.35 -3.44 -5.40
N ASP A 63 2.54 -4.19 -4.66
CA ASP A 63 1.75 -5.30 -5.20
C ASP A 63 0.62 -4.80 -6.11
N ILE A 64 -0.08 -3.73 -5.72
CA ILE A 64 -1.09 -3.08 -6.56
C ILE A 64 -0.47 -2.54 -7.86
N GLU A 65 0.71 -1.92 -7.81
CA GLU A 65 1.43 -1.47 -9.01
C GLU A 65 1.75 -2.67 -9.93
N LYS A 66 2.19 -3.80 -9.37
CA LYS A 66 2.49 -5.03 -10.13
C LYS A 66 1.23 -5.60 -10.79
N GLN A 67 0.10 -5.62 -10.08
CA GLN A 67 -1.17 -6.15 -10.58
C GLN A 67 -1.84 -5.24 -11.63
N ALA A 68 -1.87 -3.92 -11.39
CA ALA A 68 -2.46 -2.95 -12.33
C ALA A 68 -1.57 -2.72 -13.56
N GLY A 69 -0.27 -2.95 -13.43
CA GLY A 69 0.73 -2.52 -14.40
C GLY A 69 1.19 -1.09 -14.11
N ARG A 70 2.49 -0.86 -14.32
CA ARG A 70 3.17 0.39 -13.92
C ARG A 70 2.56 1.65 -14.55
N ASP A 71 2.30 1.62 -15.85
CA ASP A 71 1.79 2.81 -16.55
C ASP A 71 0.37 3.16 -16.10
N ALA A 72 -0.48 2.15 -15.91
CA ALA A 72 -1.82 2.32 -15.36
C ALA A 72 -1.76 2.86 -13.91
N PHE A 73 -0.87 2.33 -13.07
CA PHE A 73 -0.71 2.81 -11.70
C PHE A 73 -0.23 4.27 -11.64
N LEU A 74 0.73 4.65 -12.49
CA LEU A 74 1.20 6.03 -12.60
C LEU A 74 0.10 6.98 -13.11
N GLN A 75 -0.66 6.54 -14.11
CA GLN A 75 -1.80 7.30 -14.62
C GLN A 75 -2.88 7.47 -13.55
N ALA A 76 -3.16 6.43 -12.76
CA ALA A 76 -4.08 6.49 -11.64
C ALA A 76 -3.63 7.52 -10.59
N CYS A 77 -2.35 7.53 -10.22
CA CYS A 77 -1.79 8.50 -9.29
C CYS A 77 -1.96 9.94 -9.80
N LYS A 78 -1.70 10.17 -11.09
CA LYS A 78 -1.89 11.47 -11.73
C LYS A 78 -3.37 11.88 -11.73
N ASN A 79 -4.26 11.00 -12.17
CA ASN A 79 -5.70 11.27 -12.23
C ASN A 79 -6.28 11.53 -10.84
N TYR A 80 -5.89 10.72 -9.86
CA TYR A 80 -6.31 10.89 -8.47
C TYR A 80 -5.88 12.25 -7.93
N TYR A 81 -4.60 12.62 -8.12
CA TYR A 81 -4.11 13.93 -7.72
C TYR A 81 -4.87 15.07 -8.40
N GLU A 82 -5.06 15.02 -9.72
CA GLU A 82 -5.75 16.09 -10.46
C GLU A 82 -7.22 16.25 -10.04
N ARG A 83 -7.92 15.15 -9.74
CA ARG A 83 -9.33 15.16 -9.33
C ARG A 83 -9.53 15.67 -7.91
N PHE A 84 -8.65 15.27 -7.00
CA PHE A 84 -8.86 15.49 -5.55
C PHE A 84 -7.93 16.53 -4.94
N ALA A 85 -7.01 17.13 -5.71
CA ALA A 85 -6.22 18.26 -5.25
C ALA A 85 -7.13 19.34 -4.65
N PHE A 86 -6.75 19.85 -3.47
CA PHE A 86 -7.50 20.86 -2.72
C PHE A 86 -8.88 20.40 -2.21
N SER A 87 -9.12 19.09 -2.13
CA SER A 87 -10.31 18.49 -1.53
C SER A 87 -9.95 17.29 -0.64
N ASN A 88 -10.94 16.74 0.06
CA ASN A 88 -10.76 15.50 0.83
C ASN A 88 -11.09 14.31 -0.06
N ALA A 89 -10.24 13.30 -0.05
CA ALA A 89 -10.45 12.03 -0.72
C ALA A 89 -10.64 10.90 0.29
N ALA A 90 -11.47 9.93 -0.07
CA ALA A 90 -11.67 8.68 0.66
C ALA A 90 -10.79 7.56 0.08
N PRO A 91 -10.53 6.47 0.82
CA PRO A 91 -9.79 5.32 0.30
C PRO A 91 -10.40 4.76 -1.00
N ASP A 92 -11.73 4.71 -1.09
CA ASP A 92 -12.45 4.21 -2.27
C ASP A 92 -12.17 5.04 -3.53
N ASP A 93 -11.88 6.33 -3.39
CA ASP A 93 -11.54 7.20 -4.52
C ASP A 93 -10.22 6.77 -5.18
N PHE A 94 -9.24 6.35 -4.39
CA PHE A 94 -7.97 5.86 -4.91
C PHE A 94 -8.14 4.48 -5.58
N ILE A 95 -8.92 3.59 -4.95
CA ILE A 95 -9.24 2.27 -5.53
C ILE A 95 -9.95 2.42 -6.88
N ALA A 96 -10.90 3.36 -6.97
CA ALA A 96 -11.60 3.68 -8.20
C ALA A 96 -10.65 4.23 -9.28
N ALA A 97 -9.74 5.15 -8.93
CA ALA A 97 -8.75 5.69 -9.85
C ALA A 97 -7.82 4.61 -10.42
N VAL A 98 -7.38 3.66 -9.57
CA VAL A 98 -6.55 2.54 -10.01
C VAL A 98 -7.33 1.57 -10.89
N SER A 99 -8.58 1.24 -10.52
CA SER A 99 -9.44 0.35 -11.32
C SER A 99 -9.74 0.92 -12.71
N GLU A 100 -10.03 2.22 -12.79
CA GLU A 100 -10.27 2.93 -14.05
C GLU A 100 -9.04 2.87 -14.97
N ALA A 101 -7.86 3.18 -14.43
CA ALA A 101 -6.63 3.18 -15.22
C ALA A 101 -6.18 1.77 -15.63
N ALA A 102 -6.41 0.75 -14.78
CA ALA A 102 -6.10 -0.64 -15.07
C ALA A 102 -7.10 -1.28 -16.06
N GLY A 103 -8.28 -0.68 -16.25
CA GLY A 103 -9.34 -1.22 -17.11
C GLY A 103 -10.09 -2.42 -16.53
N HIS A 104 -9.90 -2.73 -15.25
CA HIS A 104 -10.63 -3.77 -14.53
C HIS A 104 -10.75 -3.44 -13.03
N ASN A 105 -11.70 -4.11 -12.35
CA ASN A 105 -11.93 -3.86 -10.93
C ASN A 105 -10.74 -4.35 -10.08
N MET A 106 -10.16 -3.45 -9.29
CA MET A 106 -9.03 -3.72 -8.39
C MET A 106 -9.41 -3.81 -6.91
N THR A 107 -10.71 -3.63 -6.57
CA THR A 107 -11.19 -3.57 -5.18
C THR A 107 -10.72 -4.78 -4.35
N SER A 108 -10.92 -5.99 -4.86
CA SER A 108 -10.51 -7.21 -4.14
C SER A 108 -9.01 -7.33 -3.93
N ALA A 109 -8.19 -6.69 -4.79
CA ALA A 109 -6.75 -6.64 -4.58
C ALA A 109 -6.42 -5.79 -3.35
N PHE A 110 -7.02 -4.60 -3.23
CA PHE A 110 -6.85 -3.73 -2.05
C PHE A 110 -7.42 -4.37 -0.77
N GLU A 111 -8.63 -4.92 -0.82
CA GLU A 111 -9.29 -5.52 0.36
C GLU A 111 -8.48 -6.64 1.01
N LYS A 112 -7.70 -7.39 0.23
CA LYS A 112 -6.80 -8.42 0.77
C LYS A 112 -5.74 -7.83 1.70
N TRP A 113 -5.20 -6.66 1.37
CA TRP A 113 -4.18 -5.97 2.15
C TRP A 113 -4.78 -5.17 3.32
N LEU A 114 -5.94 -4.53 3.12
CA LEU A 114 -6.58 -3.68 4.14
C LEU A 114 -6.99 -4.44 5.41
N LYS A 115 -7.07 -5.77 5.37
CA LYS A 115 -7.33 -6.63 6.54
C LYS A 115 -6.16 -6.72 7.53
N GLY A 116 -5.10 -5.93 7.36
CA GLY A 116 -4.01 -5.77 8.33
C GLY A 116 -2.88 -6.78 8.19
N GLY A 117 -2.73 -7.41 7.01
CA GLY A 117 -1.67 -8.40 6.79
C GLY A 117 -1.22 -8.54 5.34
N ILE A 118 -0.06 -9.20 5.16
CA ILE A 118 0.43 -9.60 3.83
C ILE A 118 -0.45 -10.75 3.33
N PRO A 119 -1.12 -10.60 2.17
CA PRO A 119 -1.96 -11.66 1.62
C PRO A 119 -1.16 -12.92 1.28
N GLU A 120 -1.75 -14.10 1.51
CA GLU A 120 -1.22 -15.36 0.97
C GLU A 120 -1.42 -15.39 -0.55
N SER A 121 -0.38 -15.85 -1.26
CA SER A 121 -0.31 -15.93 -2.73
C SER A 121 -1.09 -17.10 -3.30
#